data_AF-A0A0E2H936-F1
#
_entry.id   AF-A0A0E2H936-F1
#
_cell.length_a   1.000
_cell.length_b   1.000
_cell.length_c   1.000
_cell.angle_alpha   90.00
_cell.angle_beta   90.00
_cell.angle_gamma   90.00
#
_symmetry.space_group_name_H-M   'P 1'
#
loop_
_entity.id
_entity.type
_entity.pdbx_description
1 polymer ?
#
loop_
_entity_poly.entity_id
_entity_poly.type
_entity_poly.pdbx_seq_one_letter_code
_entity_poly.pdbx_strand_id
1 'polypeptide(L)'
;MEKLGKKRRDISFRSEKNQKVVCVHSREAREYARILELDENVLSYEACQSLDRERYQFVSTVDIRKDYFDVEWATDFVLHFADGSIGIREIVTEAMLSKRANVEKLEFSRRYWSSSESVKDWKIVIMEKGA
;
A
#
# COMPACT_ATOMS: atom_id res chain seq x y z
N MET A 1 0.52 -3.27 -3.26
CA MET A 1 -0.82 -3.16 -3.86
C MET A 1 -1.36 -4.55 -4.08
N GLU A 2 -2.46 -4.86 -3.43
CA GLU A 2 -2.95 -6.22 -3.27
C GLU A 2 -4.41 -6.36 -3.71
N LYS A 3 -4.75 -7.51 -4.31
CA LYS A 3 -6.13 -7.80 -4.71
C LYS A 3 -6.96 -8.10 -3.47
N LEU A 4 -8.11 -7.44 -3.33
CA LEU A 4 -9.05 -7.70 -2.25
C LEU A 4 -9.72 -9.08 -2.39
N GLY A 5 -10.04 -9.71 -1.26
CA GLY A 5 -10.70 -11.02 -1.20
C GLY A 5 -9.83 -12.23 -1.57
N LYS A 6 -8.52 -12.04 -1.82
CA LYS A 6 -7.61 -13.17 -2.07
C LYS A 6 -7.38 -13.94 -0.77
N LYS A 7 -7.67 -15.26 -0.76
CA LYS A 7 -7.34 -16.14 0.37
C LYS A 7 -5.83 -16.08 0.67
N ARG A 8 -5.50 -15.65 1.89
CA ARG A 8 -4.12 -15.54 2.39
C ARG A 8 -4.09 -15.61 3.90
N ARG A 9 -2.88 -15.67 4.46
CA ARG A 9 -2.69 -15.61 5.90
C ARG A 9 -2.76 -14.15 6.34
N ASP A 10 -3.58 -13.89 7.35
CA ASP A 10 -3.66 -12.60 8.00
C ASP A 10 -2.76 -12.59 9.24
N ILE A 11 -2.13 -11.44 9.48
CA ILE A 11 -1.30 -11.18 10.66
C ILE A 11 -1.91 -9.96 11.33
N SER A 12 -2.56 -10.19 12.48
CA SER A 12 -3.15 -9.13 13.30
C SER A 12 -2.26 -8.80 14.49
N PHE A 13 -2.20 -7.52 14.85
CA PHE A 13 -1.47 -7.05 16.03
C PHE A 13 -2.11 -5.77 16.59
N ARG A 14 -1.95 -5.53 17.90
CA ARG A 14 -2.33 -4.26 18.52
C ARG A 14 -1.30 -3.19 18.09
N SER A 15 -1.81 -2.11 17.51
CA SER A 15 -1.03 -0.92 17.17
C SER A 15 -1.28 0.12 18.24
N GLU A 16 -0.21 0.61 18.86
CA GLU A 16 -0.30 1.68 19.85
C GLU A 16 -0.50 3.02 19.14
N LYS A 17 0.19 3.25 18.02
CA LYS A 17 0.02 4.47 17.23
C LYS A 17 -1.42 4.65 16.72
N ASN A 18 -2.09 3.56 16.34
CA ASN A 18 -3.47 3.60 15.85
C ASN A 18 -4.54 3.29 16.92
N GLN A 19 -4.14 2.92 18.13
CA GLN A 19 -5.03 2.51 19.23
C GLN A 19 -6.07 1.43 18.85
N LYS A 20 -5.74 0.57 17.87
CA LYS A 20 -6.63 -0.47 17.35
C LYS A 20 -5.84 -1.73 16.95
N VAL A 21 -6.56 -2.82 16.72
CA VAL A 21 -5.96 -3.99 16.07
C VAL A 21 -5.84 -3.68 14.58
N VAL A 22 -4.63 -3.82 14.04
CA VAL A 22 -4.33 -3.66 12.61
C VAL A 22 -4.05 -5.03 12.02
N CYS A 23 -4.49 -5.24 10.78
CA CYS A 23 -4.28 -6.47 10.02
C CYS A 23 -3.42 -6.19 8.79
N VAL A 24 -2.43 -7.03 8.55
CA VAL A 24 -1.60 -7.04 7.34
C VAL A 24 -1.50 -8.47 6.79
N HIS A 25 -1.03 -8.60 5.55
CA HIS A 25 -1.10 -9.86 4.82
C HIS A 25 0.25 -10.49 4.46
N SER A 26 1.35 -9.94 4.98
CA SER A 26 2.70 -10.47 4.78
C SER A 26 3.59 -10.18 5.99
N ARG A 27 4.67 -10.94 6.13
CA ARG A 27 5.65 -10.73 7.21
C ARG A 27 6.40 -9.42 7.00
N GLU A 28 6.69 -9.10 5.74
CA GLU A 28 7.34 -7.88 5.28
C GLU A 28 6.51 -6.64 5.65
N ALA A 29 5.19 -6.69 5.43
CA ALA A 29 4.29 -5.61 5.85
C ALA A 29 4.21 -5.51 7.38
N ARG A 30 4.25 -6.65 8.10
CA ARG A 30 4.28 -6.65 9.57
C ARG A 30 5.55 -6.02 10.12
N GLU A 31 6.70 -6.25 9.48
CA GLU A 31 7.97 -5.64 9.83
C GLU A 31 7.96 -4.15 9.54
N TYR A 32 7.49 -3.75 8.35
CA TYR A 32 7.35 -2.33 8.03
C TYR A 32 6.45 -1.60 9.01
N ALA A 33 5.34 -2.23 9.45
CA ALA A 33 4.51 -1.66 10.49
C ALA A 33 5.25 -1.45 11.82
N ARG A 34 6.25 -2.28 12.19
CA ARG A 34 7.09 -2.01 13.38
C ARG A 34 7.90 -0.74 13.22
N ILE A 35 8.43 -0.49 12.02
CA ILE A 35 9.16 0.73 11.70
C ILE A 35 8.22 1.93 11.82
N LEU A 36 7.00 1.82 11.27
CA LEU A 36 5.99 2.88 11.37
C LEU A 36 5.62 3.18 12.82
N GLU A 37 5.48 2.19 13.71
CA GLU A 37 5.18 2.43 15.13
C GLU A 37 6.25 3.28 15.83
N LEU A 38 7.51 3.19 15.40
CA LEU A 38 8.65 3.92 15.97
C LEU A 38 8.91 5.28 15.31
N ASP A 39 8.33 5.54 14.13
CA ASP A 39 8.53 6.80 13.42
C ASP A 39 7.72 7.92 14.09
N GLU A 40 8.41 8.94 14.59
CA GLU A 40 7.82 10.10 15.25
C GLU A 40 7.05 11.01 14.29
N ASN A 41 7.40 11.00 12.99
CA ASN A 41 6.74 11.84 12.00
C ASN A 41 5.38 11.27 11.57
N VAL A 42 5.17 9.97 11.76
CA VAL A 42 3.90 9.30 11.45
C VAL A 42 2.98 9.43 12.65
N LEU A 43 1.82 10.08 12.51
CA LEU A 43 0.82 10.16 13.59
C LEU A 43 -0.05 8.90 13.66
N SER A 44 -0.44 8.37 12.51
CA SER A 44 -1.25 7.16 12.37
C SER A 44 -1.08 6.57 10.98
N TYR A 45 -1.58 5.35 10.80
CA TYR A 45 -1.59 4.69 9.50
C TYR A 45 -2.76 3.71 9.35
N GLU A 46 -3.14 3.50 8.11
CA GLU A 46 -4.14 2.50 7.70
C GLU A 46 -3.45 1.43 6.88
N ALA A 47 -3.68 0.17 7.23
CA ALA A 47 -3.17 -0.96 6.47
C ALA A 47 -4.27 -1.53 5.56
N CYS A 48 -3.88 -1.97 4.37
CA CYS A 48 -4.76 -2.65 3.42
C CYS A 48 -5.99 -1.81 3.03
N GLN A 49 -5.79 -0.51 2.84
CA GLN A 49 -6.86 0.43 2.52
C GLN A 49 -7.36 0.22 1.09
N SER A 50 -8.66 -0.08 0.96
CA SER A 50 -9.33 -0.26 -0.33
C SER A 50 -9.25 1.01 -1.17
N LEU A 51 -8.98 0.84 -2.45
CA LEU A 51 -9.07 1.92 -3.42
C LEU A 51 -10.53 2.10 -3.88
N ASP A 52 -10.89 3.34 -4.18
CA ASP A 52 -12.19 3.67 -4.73
C ASP A 52 -12.22 3.38 -6.23
N ARG A 53 -13.10 2.46 -6.62
CA ARG A 53 -13.26 2.03 -8.02
C ARG A 53 -13.75 3.15 -8.92
N GLU A 54 -14.55 4.09 -8.41
CA GLU A 54 -15.04 5.22 -9.21
C GLU A 54 -13.90 6.11 -9.67
N ARG A 55 -12.79 6.14 -8.93
CA ARG A 55 -11.59 6.89 -9.29
C ARG A 55 -10.73 6.21 -10.35
N TYR A 56 -10.95 4.93 -10.65
CA TYR A 56 -10.14 4.21 -11.63
C TYR A 56 -10.26 4.77 -13.05
N GLN A 57 -11.40 5.38 -13.38
CA GLN A 57 -11.62 6.03 -14.68
C GLN A 57 -10.64 7.18 -14.96
N PHE A 58 -10.03 7.75 -13.92
CA PHE A 58 -9.04 8.83 -14.03
C PHE A 58 -7.60 8.31 -14.11
N VAL A 59 -7.40 6.99 -13.94
CA VAL A 59 -6.09 6.37 -14.03
C VAL A 59 -5.78 6.06 -15.49
N SER A 60 -4.69 6.61 -16.02
CA SER A 60 -4.23 6.30 -17.38
C SER A 60 -3.96 4.79 -17.55
N THR A 61 -4.47 4.21 -18.63
CA THR A 61 -4.34 2.78 -18.96
C THR A 61 -3.03 2.42 -19.66
N VAL A 62 -2.20 3.40 -20.02
CA VAL A 62 -0.97 3.19 -20.79
C VAL A 62 -0.03 2.23 -20.06
N ASP A 63 0.39 1.15 -20.72
CA ASP A 63 1.24 0.09 -20.17
C ASP A 63 0.69 -0.63 -18.92
N ILE A 64 -0.62 -0.55 -18.67
CA ILE A 64 -1.30 -1.29 -17.61
C ILE A 64 -2.38 -2.18 -18.24
N ARG A 65 -2.46 -3.44 -17.79
CA ARG A 65 -3.46 -4.37 -18.33
C ARG A 65 -4.88 -3.90 -17.99
N LYS A 66 -5.77 -3.98 -18.97
CA LYS A 66 -7.15 -3.50 -18.83
C LYS A 66 -7.94 -4.23 -17.75
N ASP A 67 -7.71 -5.53 -17.57
CA ASP A 67 -8.37 -6.36 -16.57
C ASP A 67 -8.10 -5.90 -15.12
N TYR A 68 -7.06 -5.10 -14.88
CA TYR A 68 -6.78 -4.57 -13.55
C TYR A 68 -7.81 -3.52 -13.12
N PHE A 69 -8.49 -2.85 -14.05
CA PHE A 69 -9.49 -1.83 -13.75
C PHE A 69 -10.83 -2.43 -13.31
N ASP A 70 -11.04 -3.74 -13.51
CA ASP A 70 -12.22 -4.47 -13.03
C ASP A 70 -12.00 -5.12 -11.66
N VAL A 71 -10.81 -4.94 -11.06
CA VAL A 71 -10.40 -5.58 -9.82
C VAL A 71 -10.41 -4.61 -8.65
N GLU A 72 -10.97 -5.05 -7.54
CA GLU A 72 -10.86 -4.35 -6.26
C GLU A 72 -9.45 -4.50 -5.69
N TRP A 73 -8.78 -3.37 -5.51
CA TRP A 73 -7.42 -3.30 -5.00
C TRP A 73 -7.37 -2.58 -3.67
N ALA A 74 -6.34 -2.88 -2.89
CA ALA A 74 -5.94 -2.12 -1.72
C ALA A 74 -4.47 -1.69 -1.82
N THR A 75 -4.18 -0.49 -1.31
CA THR A 75 -2.81 -0.05 -1.04
C THR A 75 -2.33 -0.69 0.26
N ASP A 76 -1.03 -0.98 0.38
CA ASP A 76 -0.53 -1.68 1.56
C ASP A 76 -0.58 -0.80 2.80
N PHE A 77 -0.13 0.46 2.71
CA PHE A 77 -0.29 1.45 3.77
C PHE A 77 -0.66 2.85 3.27
N VAL A 78 -1.50 3.53 4.04
CA VAL A 78 -1.71 4.99 4.02
C VAL A 78 -1.18 5.55 5.33
N LEU A 79 -0.25 6.50 5.26
CA LEU A 79 0.38 7.15 6.40
C LEU A 79 -0.17 8.56 6.55
N HIS A 80 -0.47 8.96 7.78
CA HIS A 80 -0.86 10.32 8.13
C HIS A 80 0.30 10.96 8.89
N PHE A 81 0.96 11.93 8.28
CA PHE A 81 2.13 12.60 8.87
C PHE A 81 1.73 13.77 9.77
N ALA A 82 2.65 14.16 10.67
CA ALA A 82 2.45 15.27 11.59
C ALA A 82 2.25 16.63 10.91
N ASP A 83 2.76 16.80 9.69
CA ASP A 83 2.57 18.00 8.86
C ASP A 83 1.23 18.03 8.09
N GLY A 84 0.38 17.00 8.28
CA GLY A 84 -0.91 16.86 7.62
C GLY A 84 -0.84 16.26 6.21
N SER A 85 0.35 15.94 5.70
CA SER A 85 0.49 15.27 4.41
C SER A 85 0.21 13.77 4.52
N ILE A 86 -0.18 13.16 3.38
CA ILE A 86 -0.42 11.72 3.29
C ILE A 86 0.72 11.04 2.53
N GLY A 87 1.23 9.95 3.12
CA GLY A 87 2.19 9.05 2.50
C GLY A 87 1.52 7.75 2.05
N ILE A 88 1.95 7.21 0.91
CA ILE A 88 1.53 5.89 0.44
C ILE A 88 2.75 4.98 0.39
N ARG A 89 2.60 3.75 0.88
CA ARG A 89 3.66 2.73 0.84
C ARG A 89 3.12 1.45 0.25
N GLU A 90 3.82 0.96 -0.76
CA GLU A 90 3.58 -0.35 -1.36
C GLU A 90 4.75 -1.27 -1.01
N ILE A 91 4.46 -2.37 -0.31
CA ILE A 91 5.47 -3.30 0.19
C ILE A 91 5.79 -4.31 -0.89
N VAL A 92 7.08 -4.41 -1.23
CA VAL A 92 7.56 -5.32 -2.26
C VAL A 92 8.84 -6.01 -1.84
N THR A 93 9.17 -7.10 -2.51
CA THR A 93 10.49 -7.74 -2.45
C THR A 93 11.18 -7.53 -3.79
N GLU A 94 12.51 -7.62 -3.86
CA GLU A 94 13.23 -7.51 -5.15
C GLU A 94 12.72 -8.51 -6.20
N ALA A 95 12.43 -9.75 -5.78
CA ALA A 95 11.88 -10.78 -6.64
C ALA A 95 10.48 -10.46 -7.20
N MET A 96 9.74 -9.53 -6.59
CA MET A 96 8.50 -9.03 -7.14
C MET A 96 8.74 -8.04 -8.27
N LEU A 97 9.78 -7.21 -8.17
CA LEU A 97 10.10 -6.16 -9.16
C LEU A 97 10.58 -6.75 -10.50
N SER A 98 11.14 -7.96 -10.50
CA SER A 98 11.49 -8.67 -11.74
C SER A 98 10.27 -9.13 -12.56
N LYS A 99 9.06 -9.08 -11.97
CA LYS A 99 7.83 -9.49 -12.64
C LYS A 99 7.06 -8.26 -13.13
N ARG A 100 6.92 -8.14 -14.46
CA ARG A 100 6.16 -7.06 -15.11
C ARG A 100 4.78 -6.82 -14.49
N ALA A 101 4.04 -7.89 -14.18
CA ALA A 101 2.72 -7.80 -13.56
C ALA A 101 2.69 -7.07 -12.19
N ASN A 102 3.78 -7.11 -11.42
CA ASN A 102 3.86 -6.34 -10.17
C ASN A 102 4.22 -4.89 -10.44
N VAL A 103 5.13 -4.62 -11.38
CA VAL A 103 5.47 -3.25 -11.79
C VAL A 103 4.24 -2.52 -12.34
N GLU A 104 3.42 -3.19 -13.14
CA GLU A 104 2.15 -2.65 -13.67
C GLU A 104 1.18 -2.25 -12.53
N LYS A 105 1.09 -3.04 -11.45
CA LYS A 105 0.25 -2.70 -10.28
C LYS A 105 0.83 -1.55 -9.46
N LEU A 106 2.15 -1.49 -9.32
CA LEU A 106 2.80 -0.36 -8.65
C LEU A 106 2.55 0.94 -9.42
N GLU A 107 2.65 0.89 -10.75
CA GLU A 107 2.34 2.04 -11.60
C GLU A 107 0.85 2.41 -11.54
N PHE A 108 -0.06 1.43 -11.47
CA PHE A 108 -1.48 1.69 -11.19
C PHE A 108 -1.65 2.46 -9.88
N SER A 109 -1.08 1.96 -8.78
CA SER A 109 -1.18 2.62 -7.47
C SER A 109 -0.60 4.03 -7.49
N ARG A 110 0.58 4.21 -8.09
CA ARG A 110 1.23 5.53 -8.22
C ARG A 110 0.33 6.51 -8.97
N ARG A 111 -0.24 6.11 -10.10
CA ARG A 111 -1.16 6.95 -10.89
C ARG A 111 -2.44 7.26 -10.13
N TYR A 112 -3.06 6.25 -9.49
CA TYR A 112 -4.26 6.41 -8.68
C TYR A 112 -4.07 7.48 -7.59
N TRP A 113 -2.94 7.46 -6.89
CA TRP A 113 -2.67 8.40 -5.81
C TRP A 113 -2.12 9.74 -6.29
N SER A 114 -1.49 9.80 -7.47
CA SER A 114 -0.95 11.05 -8.03
C SER A 114 -1.99 12.14 -8.30
N SER A 115 -3.27 11.76 -8.44
CA SER A 115 -4.36 12.71 -8.63
C SER A 115 -4.86 13.35 -7.32
N SER A 116 -4.38 12.89 -6.16
CA SER A 116 -4.80 13.41 -4.86
C SER A 116 -3.89 14.54 -4.42
N GLU A 117 -4.46 15.70 -4.10
CA GLU A 117 -3.68 16.83 -3.60
C GLU A 117 -3.05 16.56 -2.23
N SER A 118 -3.67 15.74 -1.39
CA SER A 118 -3.18 15.43 -0.03
C SER A 118 -2.06 14.40 -0.03
N VAL A 119 -1.99 13.53 -1.04
CA VAL A 119 -0.90 12.55 -1.16
C VAL A 119 0.32 13.23 -1.75
N LYS A 120 1.34 13.45 -0.91
CA LYS A 120 2.59 14.09 -1.31
C LYS A 120 3.75 13.12 -1.45
N ASP A 121 3.63 11.92 -0.89
CA ASP A 121 4.74 10.98 -0.80
C ASP A 121 4.33 9.53 -1.10
N TRP A 122 4.30 9.16 -2.37
CA TRP A 122 4.12 7.76 -2.79
C TRP A 122 5.48 7.08 -2.97
N LYS A 123 5.69 5.94 -2.30
CA LYS A 123 6.93 5.16 -2.39
C LYS A 123 6.64 3.66 -2.40
N ILE A 124 7.54 2.91 -3.03
CA ILE A 124 7.68 1.48 -2.75
C ILE A 124 8.65 1.28 -1.58
N VAL A 125 8.39 0.28 -0.75
CA VAL A 125 9.31 -0.15 0.30
C VAL A 125 9.77 -1.55 -0.06
N ILE A 126 11.06 -1.67 -0.34
CA ILE A 126 11.68 -2.95 -0.64
C ILE A 126 12.07 -3.58 0.71
N MET A 127 11.39 -4.66 1.06
CA MET A 127 11.67 -5.45 2.24
C MET A 127 12.37 -6.73 1.83
N GLU A 128 13.41 -7.10 2.56
CA GLU A 128 14.03 -8.41 2.41
C GLU A 128 13.07 -9.49 2.93
N LYS A 129 13.03 -10.64 2.26
CA LYS A 129 12.38 -11.81 2.84
C LYS A 129 13.16 -12.20 4.07
N GLY A 130 12.53 -12.12 5.24
CA GLY A 130 13.09 -12.68 6.46
C GLY A 130 13.51 -14.14 6.21
N ALA A 131 14.75 -14.46 6.54
CA ALA A 131 15.32 -15.80 6.44
C ALA A 131 14.49 -16.85 7.18
#